data_AF-A0A9W9EXU9-F1
#
_entry.id   AF-A0A9W9EXU9-F1
#
_cell.length_a   1.000
_cell.length_b   1.000
_cell.length_c   1.000
_cell.angle_alpha   90.00
_cell.angle_beta   90.00
_cell.angle_gamma   90.00
#
_symmetry.space_group_name_H-M   'P 1'
#
loop_
_entity.id
_entity.type
_entity.pdbx_description
1 polymer ?
#
loop_
_entity_poly.entity_id
_entity_poly.type
_entity_poly.pdbx_seq_one_letter_code
_entity_poly.pdbx_strand_id
1 'polypeptide(L)'
;MVDEIRRDIHAWPLGAVSTNELYDIFVGKRIEGTCDWVLNQSWFHHWTGPDFPDGRAKILWINGPAGFGRSIICAGVIEDMSLKLEEDPVAYFFFSSDFEGRKDPFFAIRLWLSQLVPYPVVFELFRDRWSGRPEQKATRGDVLKLFREVVTAIPQYTFILDGLDECGWTGVSSSVASDKLVACFLEELRRAVSATSSQILIVSCDEPEIRSALSGQPDAENVSVNQYKIRPEDVQSNVEVFSPSVVDKKLIVQADGGSRGYCPFAGRAV
;
A
#
# COMPACT_ATOMS: atom_id res chain seq x y z
N MET A 1 24.83 15.27 15.25
CA MET A 1 24.32 14.62 16.47
C MET A 1 22.79 14.56 16.53
N VAL A 2 22.03 15.65 16.65
CA VAL A 2 20.54 15.59 16.70
C VAL A 2 19.94 15.03 15.39
N ASP A 3 20.45 15.48 14.24
CA ASP A 3 20.01 14.98 12.93
C ASP A 3 20.41 13.53 12.66
N GLU A 4 21.53 13.07 13.24
CA GLU A 4 21.97 11.67 13.14
C GLU A 4 21.06 10.77 13.98
N ILE A 5 20.73 11.17 15.21
CA ILE A 5 19.78 10.44 16.06
C ILE A 5 18.42 10.33 15.39
N ARG A 6 17.93 11.42 14.78
CA ARG A 6 16.64 11.42 14.07
C ARG A 6 16.66 10.47 12.86
N ARG A 7 17.77 10.38 12.13
CA ARG A 7 17.94 9.41 11.03
C ARG A 7 18.00 7.98 11.53
N ASP A 8 18.74 7.72 12.61
CA ASP A 8 18.89 6.39 13.18
C ASP A 8 17.56 5.86 13.72
N ILE A 9 16.78 6.72 14.40
CA ILE A 9 15.43 6.39 14.86
C ILE A 9 14.50 6.07 13.68
N HIS A 10 14.57 6.85 12.61
CA HIS A 10 13.77 6.63 11.40
C HIS A 10 14.14 5.31 10.69
N ALA A 11 15.42 4.95 10.67
CA ALA A 11 15.91 3.74 10.03
C ALA A 11 15.77 2.47 10.91
N TRP A 12 15.65 2.62 12.23
CA TRP A 12 15.56 1.53 13.19
C TRP A 12 14.53 0.42 12.86
N PRO A 13 13.28 0.73 12.44
CA PRO A 13 12.32 -0.29 12.08
C PRO A 13 12.62 -0.95 10.73
N LEU A 14 13.32 -0.28 9.81
CA LEU A 14 13.60 -0.77 8.46
C LEU A 14 14.91 -1.56 8.35
N GLY A 15 15.86 -1.29 9.24
CA GLY A 15 17.21 -1.80 9.11
C GLY A 15 17.90 -1.22 7.88
N ALA A 16 18.35 -2.08 6.96
CA ALA A 16 19.11 -1.69 5.76
C ALA A 16 18.25 -1.58 4.49
N VAL A 17 16.93 -1.76 4.59
CA VAL A 17 16.03 -1.84 3.43
C VAL A 17 15.43 -0.45 3.17
N SER A 18 15.52 0.02 1.92
CA SER A 18 14.94 1.31 1.49
C SER A 18 13.45 1.17 1.16
N THR A 19 12.75 2.30 1.03
CA THR A 19 11.41 2.37 0.42
C THR A 19 11.47 2.09 -1.08
N ASN A 20 10.32 1.79 -1.70
CA ASN A 20 10.20 1.73 -3.16
C ASN A 20 9.51 3.00 -3.70
N GLU A 21 9.84 3.39 -4.93
CA GLU A 21 9.30 4.58 -5.62
C GLU A 21 8.00 4.26 -6.38
N LEU A 22 7.28 3.22 -5.97
CA LEU A 22 6.14 2.70 -6.72
C LEU A 22 4.94 3.64 -6.72
N TYR A 23 4.75 4.41 -5.64
CA TYR A 23 3.71 5.42 -5.58
C TYR A 23 3.81 6.40 -6.74
N ASP A 24 4.96 7.06 -6.92
CA ASP A 24 5.17 8.06 -7.97
C ASP A 24 5.01 7.45 -9.38
N ILE A 25 5.45 6.20 -9.55
CA ILE A 25 5.26 5.45 -10.80
C ILE A 25 3.77 5.22 -11.09
N PHE A 26 2.98 4.82 -10.10
CA PHE A 26 1.55 4.53 -10.29
C PHE A 26 0.72 5.80 -10.44
N VAL A 27 1.03 6.87 -9.71
CA VAL A 27 0.44 8.19 -9.91
C VAL A 27 0.75 8.70 -11.32
N GLY A 28 2.00 8.65 -11.77
CA GLY A 28 2.38 9.09 -13.12
C GLY A 28 1.78 8.26 -14.27
N LYS A 29 1.37 7.01 -13.98
CA LYS A 29 0.67 6.14 -14.94
C LYS A 29 -0.85 6.35 -14.94
N ARG A 30 -1.42 6.95 -13.90
CA ARG A 30 -2.85 7.25 -13.83
C ARG A 30 -3.21 8.25 -14.93
N ILE A 31 -4.32 7.98 -15.61
CA ILE A 31 -4.90 8.93 -16.56
C ILE A 31 -6.03 9.66 -15.84
N GLU A 32 -6.09 10.97 -15.97
CA GLU A 32 -7.16 11.78 -15.39
C GLU A 32 -8.55 11.26 -15.81
N GLY A 33 -9.48 11.19 -14.86
CA GLY A 33 -10.81 10.61 -15.06
C GLY A 33 -10.87 9.08 -15.00
N THR A 34 -9.74 8.39 -14.82
CA THR A 34 -9.71 6.93 -14.62
C THR A 34 -9.51 6.55 -13.16
N CYS A 35 -10.12 5.43 -12.76
CA CYS A 35 -10.07 4.90 -11.38
C CYS A 35 -10.77 5.77 -10.30
N ASP A 36 -11.30 6.94 -10.67
CA ASP A 36 -12.03 7.86 -9.79
C ASP A 36 -13.37 7.31 -9.30
N TRP A 37 -13.91 6.30 -10.00
CA TRP A 37 -15.19 5.69 -9.66
C TRP A 37 -15.18 5.17 -8.21
N VAL A 38 -14.03 4.70 -7.70
CA VAL A 38 -13.84 4.22 -6.32
C VAL A 38 -14.14 5.31 -5.31
N LEU A 39 -13.68 6.54 -5.57
CA LEU A 39 -13.78 7.66 -4.63
C LEU A 39 -15.21 8.14 -4.42
N ASN A 40 -16.13 7.75 -5.31
CA ASN A 40 -17.55 8.13 -5.31
C ASN A 40 -18.47 7.02 -4.80
N GLN A 41 -17.91 5.92 -4.27
CA GLN A 41 -18.70 4.79 -3.81
C GLN A 41 -19.16 4.97 -2.36
N SER A 42 -20.39 4.53 -2.07
CA SER A 42 -20.94 4.59 -0.71
C SER A 42 -20.10 3.78 0.31
N TRP A 43 -19.56 2.63 -0.10
CA TRP A 43 -18.67 1.84 0.75
C TRP A 43 -17.32 2.53 1.00
N PHE A 44 -16.84 3.34 0.06
CA PHE A 44 -15.62 4.11 0.22
C PHE A 44 -15.84 5.25 1.20
N HIS A 45 -16.93 6.01 1.02
CA HIS A 45 -17.33 7.06 1.96
C HIS A 45 -17.60 6.53 3.36
N HIS A 46 -18.18 5.33 3.49
CA HIS A 46 -18.35 4.69 4.80
C HIS A 46 -17.01 4.35 5.45
N TRP A 47 -16.05 3.86 4.66
CA TRP A 47 -14.70 3.55 5.13
C TRP A 47 -13.94 4.81 5.57
N THR A 48 -13.94 5.87 4.77
CA THR A 48 -13.26 7.14 5.08
C THR A 48 -13.98 8.01 6.11
N GLY A 49 -15.27 7.77 6.33
CA GLY A 49 -16.06 8.58 7.26
C GLY A 49 -15.55 8.53 8.71
N PRO A 50 -15.77 9.59 9.50
CA PRO A 50 -15.25 9.71 10.86
C PRO A 50 -15.96 8.80 11.89
N ASP A 51 -17.04 8.13 11.49
CA ASP A 51 -17.86 7.32 12.39
C ASP A 51 -17.20 5.96 12.67
N PHE A 52 -16.69 5.74 13.89
CA PHE A 52 -16.20 4.45 14.36
C PHE A 52 -17.14 3.89 15.44
N PRO A 53 -18.28 3.26 15.05
CA PRO A 53 -19.25 2.74 16.01
C PRO A 53 -18.56 1.76 16.96
N ASP A 54 -18.78 1.92 18.27
CA ASP A 54 -18.12 1.16 19.34
C ASP A 54 -16.58 1.19 19.33
N GLY A 55 -15.97 2.21 18.69
CA GLY A 55 -14.51 2.29 18.52
C GLY A 55 -13.95 1.20 17.60
N ARG A 56 -14.74 0.70 16.66
CA ARG A 56 -14.31 -0.37 15.75
C ARG A 56 -13.45 0.16 14.62
N ALA A 57 -12.23 -0.34 14.49
CA ALA A 57 -11.38 -0.01 13.34
C ALA A 57 -12.01 -0.51 12.03
N LYS A 58 -11.72 0.18 10.93
CA LYS A 58 -12.29 -0.11 9.61
C LYS A 58 -11.25 -0.70 8.69
N ILE A 59 -11.47 -1.93 8.23
CA ILE A 59 -10.69 -2.55 7.16
C ILE A 59 -11.56 -2.60 5.91
N LEU A 60 -11.05 -2.08 4.82
CA LEU A 60 -11.62 -2.22 3.49
C LEU A 60 -10.68 -3.06 2.63
N TRP A 61 -11.21 -4.13 2.04
CA TRP A 61 -10.47 -4.97 1.11
C TRP A 61 -11.05 -4.83 -0.29
N ILE A 62 -10.29 -4.20 -1.19
CA ILE A 62 -10.60 -4.12 -2.61
C ILE A 62 -9.84 -5.22 -3.32
N ASN A 63 -10.53 -6.18 -3.93
CA ASN A 63 -9.91 -7.22 -4.73
C ASN A 63 -10.44 -7.27 -6.16
N GLY A 64 -9.66 -7.85 -7.06
CA GLY A 64 -10.06 -8.03 -8.45
C GLY A 64 -9.07 -8.93 -9.18
N PRO A 65 -9.27 -9.19 -10.47
CA PRO A 65 -8.28 -9.89 -11.29
C PRO A 65 -7.02 -9.04 -11.56
N ALA A 66 -5.93 -9.69 -11.98
CA ALA A 66 -4.76 -8.99 -12.49
C ALA A 66 -5.11 -8.15 -13.73
N GLY A 67 -4.49 -6.98 -13.87
CA GLY A 67 -4.71 -6.07 -14.99
C GLY A 67 -5.89 -5.10 -14.84
N PHE A 68 -6.65 -5.16 -13.74
CA PHE A 68 -7.80 -4.25 -13.49
C PHE A 68 -7.40 -2.89 -12.89
N GLY A 69 -6.11 -2.54 -12.93
CA GLY A 69 -5.62 -1.25 -12.46
C GLY A 69 -5.61 -1.07 -10.94
N ARG A 70 -5.62 -2.16 -10.16
CA ARG A 70 -5.61 -2.13 -8.68
C ARG A 70 -4.57 -1.19 -8.07
N SER A 71 -3.31 -1.29 -8.51
CA SER A 71 -2.25 -0.41 -8.00
C SER A 71 -2.45 1.06 -8.39
N ILE A 72 -3.07 1.32 -9.54
CA ILE A 72 -3.45 2.69 -9.97
C ILE A 72 -4.60 3.22 -9.12
N ILE A 73 -5.61 2.39 -8.83
CA ILE A 73 -6.69 2.70 -7.88
C ILE A 73 -6.09 3.01 -6.50
N CYS A 74 -5.17 2.16 -6.01
CA CYS A 74 -4.54 2.32 -4.72
C CYS A 74 -3.75 3.64 -4.62
N ALA A 75 -2.93 3.95 -5.63
CA ALA A 75 -2.24 5.23 -5.73
C ALA A 75 -3.20 6.42 -5.74
N GLY A 76 -4.33 6.31 -6.46
CA GLY A 76 -5.33 7.36 -6.50
C GLY A 76 -6.06 7.57 -5.17
N VAL A 77 -6.28 6.51 -4.39
CA VAL A 77 -6.80 6.64 -3.02
C VAL A 77 -5.78 7.31 -2.10
N ILE A 78 -4.49 6.95 -2.20
CA ILE A 78 -3.43 7.59 -1.41
C ILE A 78 -3.39 9.10 -1.71
N GLU A 79 -3.43 9.48 -2.99
CA GLU A 79 -3.45 10.89 -3.42
C GLU A 79 -4.68 11.63 -2.86
N ASP A 80 -5.88 11.06 -3.01
CA ASP A 80 -7.13 11.65 -2.51
C ASP A 80 -7.11 11.86 -0.99
N MET A 81 -6.66 10.84 -0.24
CA MET A 81 -6.57 10.89 1.22
C MET A 81 -5.52 11.88 1.69
N SER A 82 -4.36 11.93 1.03
CA SER A 82 -3.28 12.87 1.37
C SER A 82 -3.66 14.33 1.11
N LEU A 83 -4.54 14.60 0.16
CA LEU A 83 -5.04 15.95 -0.15
C LEU A 83 -6.18 16.40 0.77
N LYS A 84 -7.08 15.48 1.14
CA LYS A 84 -8.28 15.82 1.94
C LYS A 84 -8.00 15.91 3.44
N LEU A 85 -6.98 15.19 3.90
CA LEU A 85 -6.69 15.03 5.32
C LEU A 85 -5.35 15.69 5.66
N GLU A 86 -5.24 17.00 5.45
CA GLU A 86 -4.00 17.74 5.75
C GLU A 86 -3.47 17.51 7.18
N GLU A 87 -4.35 17.10 8.11
CA GLU A 87 -4.00 16.73 9.49
C GLU A 87 -3.97 15.21 9.78
N ASP A 88 -4.65 14.36 8.99
CA ASP A 88 -4.66 12.90 9.25
C ASP A 88 -3.62 12.18 8.38
N PRO A 89 -2.68 11.45 8.99
CA PRO A 89 -1.59 10.93 8.18
C PRO A 89 -1.97 9.67 7.42
N VAL A 90 -1.47 9.59 6.19
CA VAL A 90 -1.56 8.41 5.35
C VAL A 90 -0.21 7.73 5.30
N ALA A 91 -0.18 6.44 5.62
CA ALA A 91 1.00 5.60 5.46
C ALA A 91 0.68 4.45 4.49
N TYR A 92 1.55 4.19 3.52
CA TYR A 92 1.27 3.23 2.46
C TYR A 92 2.43 2.28 2.17
N PHE A 93 2.13 1.11 1.61
CA PHE A 93 3.14 0.19 1.11
C PHE A 93 2.63 -0.57 -0.11
N PHE A 94 3.49 -0.66 -1.13
CA PHE A 94 3.27 -1.45 -2.33
C PHE A 94 4.18 -2.67 -2.29
N PHE A 95 3.58 -3.86 -2.25
CA PHE A 95 4.31 -5.08 -2.60
C PHE A 95 4.61 -5.06 -4.10
N SER A 96 5.81 -5.53 -4.44
CA SER A 96 6.25 -5.67 -5.84
C SER A 96 7.27 -6.78 -5.92
N SER A 97 7.27 -7.53 -7.02
CA SER A 97 8.28 -8.54 -7.37
C SER A 97 9.72 -8.07 -7.20
N ASP A 98 9.97 -6.77 -7.44
CA ASP A 98 11.31 -6.19 -7.51
C ASP A 98 11.81 -5.69 -6.16
N PHE A 99 11.00 -5.86 -5.11
CA PHE A 99 11.30 -5.38 -3.77
C PHE A 99 11.61 -6.50 -2.78
N GLU A 100 12.79 -6.50 -2.18
CA GLU A 100 13.21 -7.57 -1.25
C GLU A 100 12.29 -7.71 -0.02
N GLY A 101 11.70 -6.60 0.44
CA GLY A 101 10.76 -6.58 1.56
C GLY A 101 9.45 -7.35 1.30
N ARG A 102 9.18 -7.77 0.05
CA ARG A 102 7.97 -8.55 -0.30
C ARG A 102 7.90 -9.93 0.34
N LYS A 103 8.98 -10.44 0.93
CA LYS A 103 9.04 -11.79 1.51
C LYS A 103 8.40 -11.88 2.89
N ASP A 104 8.29 -10.77 3.62
CA ASP A 104 7.72 -10.71 4.96
C ASP A 104 6.62 -9.64 5.01
N PRO A 105 5.33 -10.02 5.18
CA PRO A 105 4.25 -9.05 5.15
C PRO A 105 4.31 -8.05 6.32
N PHE A 106 4.99 -8.40 7.42
CA PHE A 106 5.23 -7.48 8.54
C PHE A 106 6.17 -6.32 8.18
N PHE A 107 6.84 -6.39 7.02
CA PHE A 107 7.59 -5.26 6.48
C PHE A 107 6.68 -4.07 6.15
N ALA A 108 5.41 -4.31 5.80
CA ALA A 108 4.41 -3.26 5.61
C ALA A 108 4.27 -2.36 6.85
N ILE A 109 4.15 -2.96 8.05
CA ILE A 109 4.04 -2.21 9.30
C ILE A 109 5.33 -1.42 9.59
N ARG A 110 6.50 -1.99 9.28
CA ARG A 110 7.78 -1.30 9.45
C ARG A 110 7.84 -0.04 8.59
N LEU A 111 7.41 -0.14 7.33
CA LEU A 111 7.36 0.99 6.42
C LEU A 111 6.32 2.03 6.81
N TRP A 112 5.12 1.59 7.19
CA TRP A 112 4.11 2.51 7.69
C TRP A 112 4.63 3.30 8.87
N LEU A 113 5.18 2.63 9.88
CA LEU A 113 5.73 3.30 11.03
C LEU A 113 6.85 4.28 10.68
N SER A 114 7.73 3.92 9.74
CA SER A 114 8.80 4.83 9.28
C SER A 114 8.25 6.11 8.66
N GLN A 115 7.18 6.01 7.84
CA GLN A 115 6.49 7.17 7.25
C GLN A 115 5.83 8.04 8.32
N LEU A 116 5.53 7.48 9.48
CA LEU A 116 4.93 8.18 10.60
C LEU A 116 5.94 8.80 11.59
N VAL A 117 7.23 8.47 11.51
CA VAL A 117 8.27 9.06 12.39
C VAL A 117 8.34 10.60 12.34
N PRO A 118 8.03 11.29 11.22
CA PRO A 118 7.98 12.75 11.21
C PRO A 118 6.98 13.37 12.19
N TYR A 119 5.92 12.65 12.58
CA TYR A 119 4.90 13.15 13.51
C TYR A 119 5.43 13.17 14.95
N PRO A 120 5.33 14.29 15.69
CA PRO A 120 5.96 14.44 17.01
C PRO A 120 5.60 13.34 18.00
N VAL A 121 4.31 12.99 18.14
CA VAL A 121 3.86 11.95 19.07
C VAL A 121 4.46 10.58 18.72
N VAL A 122 4.56 10.25 17.42
CA VAL A 122 5.18 9.01 16.96
C VAL A 122 6.69 9.02 17.19
N PHE A 123 7.35 10.14 16.90
CA PHE A 123 8.78 10.30 17.14
C PHE A 123 9.15 10.05 18.61
N GLU A 124 8.35 10.55 19.56
CA GLU A 124 8.59 10.34 20.99
C GLU A 124 8.46 8.85 21.38
N LEU A 125 7.42 8.15 20.89
CA LEU A 125 7.26 6.70 21.10
C LEU A 125 8.45 5.91 20.57
N PHE A 126 8.94 6.31 19.39
CA PHE A 126 10.11 5.74 18.74
C PHE A 126 11.39 6.00 19.52
N ARG A 127 11.60 7.23 19.97
CA ARG A 127 12.77 7.63 20.75
C ARG A 127 12.83 6.85 22.06
N ASP A 128 11.73 6.76 22.80
CA ASP A 128 11.68 6.06 24.08
C ASP A 128 12.01 4.57 23.95
N ARG A 129 11.57 3.94 22.84
CA ARG A 129 11.93 2.57 22.47
C ARG A 129 13.41 2.43 22.09
N TRP A 130 13.88 3.30 21.20
CA TRP A 130 15.23 3.25 20.66
C TRP A 130 16.29 3.54 21.73
N SER A 131 16.07 4.52 22.61
CA SER A 131 16.99 4.88 23.70
C SER A 131 17.25 3.73 24.68
N GLY A 132 16.32 2.77 24.80
CA GLY A 132 16.53 1.57 25.60
C GLY A 132 17.44 0.52 24.95
N ARG A 133 17.59 0.53 23.61
CA ARG A 133 18.25 -0.53 22.81
C ARG A 133 18.79 -0.04 21.44
N PRO A 134 19.66 0.98 21.40
CA PRO A 134 20.04 1.65 20.15
C PRO A 134 20.78 0.75 19.13
N GLU A 135 21.50 -0.27 19.60
CA GLU A 135 22.28 -1.18 18.74
C GLU A 135 21.50 -2.40 18.25
N GLN A 136 20.27 -2.63 18.74
CA GLN A 136 19.49 -3.80 18.39
C GLN A 136 18.48 -3.47 17.27
N LYS A 137 18.47 -4.26 16.19
CA LYS A 137 17.40 -4.17 15.18
C LYS A 137 16.03 -4.47 15.81
N ALA A 138 15.02 -3.68 15.47
CA ALA A 138 13.66 -3.89 15.95
C ALA A 138 13.15 -5.29 15.55
N THR A 139 12.77 -6.10 16.54
CA THR A 139 12.16 -7.42 16.30
C THR A 139 10.72 -7.27 15.79
N ARG A 140 10.12 -8.34 15.27
CA ARG A 140 8.68 -8.33 14.89
C ARG A 140 7.78 -7.96 16.08
N GLY A 141 8.11 -8.44 17.27
CA GLY A 141 7.38 -8.10 18.49
C GLY A 141 7.51 -6.62 18.84
N ASP A 142 8.70 -6.03 18.70
CA ASP A 142 8.90 -4.59 18.94
C ASP A 142 8.07 -3.75 17.97
N VAL A 143 8.06 -4.13 16.68
CA VAL A 143 7.31 -3.44 15.61
C VAL A 143 5.80 -3.52 15.86
N LEU A 144 5.26 -4.70 16.17
CA LEU A 144 3.82 -4.85 16.46
C LEU A 144 3.41 -4.08 17.71
N LYS A 145 4.24 -4.10 18.76
CA LYS A 145 3.96 -3.36 19.99
C LYS A 145 3.99 -1.84 19.75
N LEU A 146 4.98 -1.36 19.01
CA LEU A 146 5.07 0.06 18.63
C LEU A 146 3.91 0.47 17.73
N PHE A 147 3.53 -0.38 16.78
CA PHE A 147 2.35 -0.16 15.94
C PHE A 147 1.08 -0.02 16.78
N ARG A 148 0.85 -0.93 17.73
CA ARG A 148 -0.28 -0.84 18.67
C ARG A 148 -0.29 0.47 19.45
N GLU A 149 0.87 0.93 19.94
CA GLU A 149 0.98 2.20 20.66
C GLU A 149 0.64 3.40 19.76
N VAL A 150 1.14 3.42 18.53
CA VAL A 150 0.85 4.49 17.55
C VAL A 150 -0.64 4.57 17.24
N VAL A 151 -1.28 3.45 16.88
CA VAL A 151 -2.71 3.43 16.53
C VAL A 151 -3.65 3.67 17.71
N THR A 152 -3.14 3.53 18.95
CA THR A 152 -3.90 3.86 20.17
C THR A 152 -3.73 5.33 20.55
N ALA A 153 -2.54 5.89 20.33
CA ALA A 153 -2.21 7.26 20.71
C ALA A 153 -2.87 8.32 19.82
N ILE A 154 -3.13 7.97 18.55
CA ILE A 154 -3.57 8.93 17.55
C ILE A 154 -4.78 8.36 16.80
N PRO A 155 -5.92 9.07 16.80
CA PRO A 155 -7.10 8.64 16.07
C PRO A 155 -6.93 8.87 14.56
N GLN A 156 -7.67 8.10 13.75
CA GLN A 156 -7.89 8.35 12.31
C GLN A 156 -6.69 8.20 11.37
N TYR A 157 -5.61 7.53 11.79
CA TYR A 157 -4.58 7.10 10.85
C TYR A 157 -5.13 6.18 9.75
N THR A 158 -4.72 6.46 8.51
CA THR A 158 -4.99 5.62 7.35
C THR A 158 -3.75 4.81 6.96
N PHE A 159 -3.89 3.50 6.89
CA PHE A 159 -2.85 2.57 6.44
C PHE A 159 -3.27 1.90 5.14
N ILE A 160 -2.43 1.96 4.12
CA ILE A 160 -2.77 1.48 2.78
C ILE A 160 -1.76 0.43 2.32
N LEU A 161 -2.27 -0.69 1.81
CA LEU A 161 -1.48 -1.83 1.35
C LEU A 161 -1.89 -2.25 -0.06
N ASP A 162 -0.98 -2.26 -1.01
CA ASP A 162 -1.21 -2.78 -2.37
C ASP A 162 -0.40 -4.06 -2.61
N GLY A 163 -1.02 -5.03 -3.30
CA GLY A 163 -0.34 -6.23 -3.79
C GLY A 163 -0.01 -7.26 -2.72
N LEU A 164 -0.79 -7.37 -1.64
CA LEU A 164 -0.51 -8.35 -0.57
C LEU A 164 -0.39 -9.80 -1.10
N ASP A 165 -1.07 -10.13 -2.19
CA ASP A 165 -0.96 -11.41 -2.91
C ASP A 165 0.44 -11.67 -3.52
N GLU A 166 1.24 -10.62 -3.75
CA GLU A 166 2.62 -10.75 -4.24
C GLU A 166 3.60 -11.13 -3.11
N CYS A 167 3.12 -11.18 -1.86
CA CYS A 167 3.94 -11.51 -0.70
C CYS A 167 4.45 -12.96 -0.77
N GLY A 168 5.77 -13.12 -0.87
CA GLY A 168 6.38 -14.45 -1.02
C GLY A 168 6.09 -15.15 -2.36
N TRP A 169 5.42 -14.49 -3.31
CA TRP A 169 5.11 -15.05 -4.63
C TRP A 169 6.39 -15.25 -5.46
N THR A 170 6.62 -16.45 -6.00
CA THR A 170 7.85 -16.76 -6.75
C THR A 170 7.72 -16.61 -8.27
N GLY A 171 6.60 -16.09 -8.77
CA GLY A 171 6.29 -16.05 -10.21
C GLY A 171 5.56 -17.30 -10.71
N VAL A 172 5.68 -18.41 -9.97
CA VAL A 172 5.05 -19.71 -10.30
C VAL A 172 3.91 -20.03 -9.32
N SER A 173 4.17 -19.86 -8.02
CA SER A 173 3.15 -19.96 -6.97
C SER A 173 3.62 -19.25 -5.71
N SER A 174 2.69 -19.00 -4.79
CA SER A 174 3.00 -18.79 -3.38
C SER A 174 3.38 -20.15 -2.74
N SER A 175 4.00 -20.08 -1.57
CA SER A 175 4.34 -21.26 -0.77
C SER A 175 3.39 -21.37 0.42
N VAL A 176 3.12 -22.58 0.91
CA VAL A 176 2.33 -22.79 2.15
C VAL A 176 2.89 -21.99 3.34
N ALA A 177 4.20 -21.73 3.37
CA ALA A 177 4.82 -20.91 4.40
C ALA A 177 4.49 -19.42 4.24
N SER A 178 4.50 -18.88 3.02
CA SER A 178 4.11 -17.49 2.75
C SER A 178 2.62 -17.26 3.03
N ASP A 179 1.76 -18.20 2.65
CA ASP A 179 0.31 -18.09 2.87
C ASP A 179 -0.01 -18.02 4.36
N LYS A 180 0.66 -18.85 5.18
CA LYS A 180 0.58 -18.81 6.64
C LYS A 180 1.10 -17.50 7.22
N LEU A 181 2.16 -16.93 6.65
CA LEU A 181 2.70 -15.64 7.09
C LEU A 181 1.73 -14.50 6.79
N VAL A 182 1.08 -14.51 5.62
CA VAL A 182 0.05 -13.52 5.26
C VAL A 182 -1.17 -13.63 6.18
N ALA A 183 -1.65 -14.84 6.45
CA ALA A 183 -2.75 -15.06 7.40
C ALA A 183 -2.40 -14.55 8.80
N CYS A 184 -1.23 -14.94 9.34
CA CYS A 184 -0.74 -14.49 10.65
C CYS A 184 -0.57 -12.96 10.71
N PHE A 185 -0.10 -12.35 9.62
CA PHE A 185 -0.01 -10.89 9.51
C PHE A 185 -1.37 -10.21 9.63
N LEU A 186 -2.38 -10.70 8.91
CA LEU A 186 -3.73 -10.12 8.95
C LEU A 186 -4.40 -10.30 10.31
N GLU A 187 -4.19 -11.45 10.97
CA GLU A 187 -4.65 -11.69 12.35
C GLU A 187 -3.99 -10.70 13.34
N GLU A 188 -2.67 -10.56 13.29
CA GLU A 188 -1.94 -9.63 14.15
C GLU A 188 -2.28 -8.16 13.85
N LEU A 189 -2.52 -7.82 12.59
CA LEU A 189 -2.97 -6.49 12.17
C LEU A 189 -4.34 -6.17 12.77
N ARG A 190 -5.32 -7.07 12.63
CA ARG A 190 -6.66 -6.92 13.22
C ARG A 190 -6.60 -6.76 14.73
N ARG A 191 -5.81 -7.61 15.41
CA ARG A 191 -5.59 -7.51 16.86
C ARG A 191 -4.96 -6.18 17.24
N ALA A 192 -3.99 -5.70 16.44
CA ALA A 192 -3.29 -4.45 16.71
C ALA A 192 -4.13 -3.20 16.49
N VAL A 193 -5.19 -3.24 15.67
CA VAL A 193 -6.14 -2.12 15.49
C VAL A 193 -7.47 -2.31 16.21
N SER A 194 -7.63 -3.40 16.95
CA SER A 194 -8.83 -3.66 17.74
C SER A 194 -9.13 -2.50 18.70
N ALA A 195 -10.37 -2.01 18.74
CA ALA A 195 -10.78 -0.90 19.61
C ALA A 195 -10.02 0.42 19.35
N THR A 196 -9.60 0.68 18.10
CA THR A 196 -9.04 1.97 17.67
C THR A 196 -9.89 2.58 16.56
N SER A 197 -9.71 3.87 16.30
CA SER A 197 -10.31 4.57 15.17
C SER A 197 -9.39 4.56 13.94
N SER A 198 -8.79 3.41 13.62
CA SER A 198 -7.88 3.28 12.47
C SER A 198 -8.62 2.87 11.20
N GLN A 199 -8.13 3.34 10.06
CA GLN A 199 -8.61 2.95 8.73
C GLN A 199 -7.51 2.18 8.02
N ILE A 200 -7.84 1.00 7.49
CA ILE A 200 -6.91 0.19 6.70
C ILE A 200 -7.54 -0.10 5.34
N LEU A 201 -6.82 0.16 4.26
CA LEU A 201 -7.14 -0.30 2.92
C LEU A 201 -6.16 -1.39 2.52
N ILE A 202 -6.69 -2.52 2.07
CA ILE A 202 -5.92 -3.61 1.45
C ILE A 202 -6.40 -3.75 0.02
N VAL A 203 -5.47 -3.78 -0.92
CA VAL A 203 -5.72 -4.01 -2.34
C VAL A 203 -4.91 -5.22 -2.80
N SER A 204 -5.57 -6.24 -3.34
CA SER A 204 -4.89 -7.49 -3.76
C SER A 204 -5.69 -8.31 -4.78
N CYS A 205 -5.10 -9.41 -5.28
CA CYS A 205 -5.88 -10.52 -5.82
C CYS A 205 -6.80 -11.15 -4.76
N ASP A 206 -7.83 -11.86 -5.23
CA ASP A 206 -8.77 -12.61 -4.41
C ASP A 206 -8.19 -13.98 -4.02
N GLU A 207 -7.18 -13.99 -3.15
CA GLU A 207 -6.51 -15.21 -2.69
C GLU A 207 -7.20 -15.87 -1.48
N PRO A 208 -7.27 -17.22 -1.40
CA PRO A 208 -7.99 -17.92 -0.34
C PRO A 208 -7.55 -17.59 1.09
N GLU A 209 -6.25 -17.44 1.33
CA GLU A 209 -5.66 -17.13 2.63
C GLU A 209 -5.98 -15.71 3.10
N ILE A 210 -5.94 -14.74 2.19
CA ILE A 210 -6.34 -13.35 2.47
C ILE A 210 -7.84 -13.32 2.79
N ARG A 211 -8.66 -13.97 1.95
CA ARG A 211 -10.11 -14.07 2.14
C ARG A 211 -10.44 -14.69 3.48
N SER A 212 -9.81 -15.81 3.83
CA SER A 212 -10.05 -16.52 5.08
C SER A 212 -9.68 -15.68 6.30
N ALA A 213 -8.53 -15.02 6.28
CA ALA A 213 -8.07 -14.20 7.40
C ALA A 213 -8.94 -12.94 7.62
N LEU A 214 -9.42 -12.33 6.54
CA LEU A 214 -10.32 -11.18 6.60
C LEU A 214 -11.78 -11.55 6.91
N SER A 215 -12.21 -12.76 6.56
CA SER A 215 -13.56 -13.27 6.87
C SER A 215 -13.73 -13.77 8.31
N GLY A 216 -12.65 -13.79 9.11
CA GLY A 216 -12.71 -14.18 10.53
C GLY A 216 -13.72 -13.36 11.33
N GLN A 217 -14.32 -13.94 12.37
CA GLN A 217 -15.55 -13.43 13.00
C GLN A 217 -15.56 -11.90 13.24
N PRO A 218 -16.55 -11.17 12.69
CA PRO A 218 -16.63 -9.69 12.76
C PRO A 218 -16.70 -9.12 14.19
N ASP A 219 -17.24 -9.89 15.13
CA ASP A 219 -17.54 -9.41 16.49
C ASP A 219 -16.46 -9.75 17.53
N ALA A 220 -15.45 -10.55 17.18
CA ALA A 220 -14.45 -10.98 18.15
C ALA A 220 -13.42 -9.89 18.51
N GLU A 221 -13.26 -8.85 17.68
CA GLU A 221 -12.09 -7.96 17.74
C GLU A 221 -12.39 -6.46 17.65
N ASN A 222 -13.65 -6.00 17.70
CA ASN A 222 -13.97 -4.58 17.45
C ASN A 222 -13.31 -4.06 16.16
N VAL A 223 -13.45 -4.80 15.06
CA VAL A 223 -12.96 -4.42 13.73
C VAL A 223 -14.06 -4.71 12.71
N SER A 224 -14.48 -3.70 11.97
CA SER A 224 -15.37 -3.88 10.82
C SER A 224 -14.56 -4.16 9.57
N VAL A 225 -14.86 -5.25 8.86
CA VAL A 225 -14.22 -5.61 7.60
C VAL A 225 -15.25 -5.55 6.48
N ASN A 226 -15.03 -4.67 5.50
CA ASN A 226 -15.82 -4.57 4.28
C ASN A 226 -14.99 -5.04 3.08
N GLN A 227 -15.65 -5.70 2.13
CA GLN A 227 -15.01 -6.17 0.90
C GLN A 227 -15.70 -5.58 -0.33
N TYR A 228 -14.90 -5.18 -1.32
CA TYR A 228 -15.39 -4.88 -2.66
C TYR A 228 -14.60 -5.67 -3.70
N LYS A 229 -15.31 -6.39 -4.57
CA LYS A 229 -14.72 -7.12 -5.69
C LYS A 229 -14.92 -6.32 -6.97
N ILE A 230 -13.84 -5.78 -7.53
CA ILE A 230 -13.82 -5.05 -8.79
C ILE A 230 -14.37 -5.97 -9.88
N ARG A 231 -15.37 -5.45 -10.60
CA ARG A 231 -16.05 -6.12 -11.70
C ARG A 231 -15.61 -5.50 -13.03
N PRO A 232 -15.82 -6.21 -14.16
CA PRO A 232 -15.51 -5.66 -15.48
C PRO A 232 -16.21 -4.33 -15.77
N GLU A 233 -17.43 -4.14 -15.24
CA GLU A 233 -18.20 -2.92 -15.46
C GLU A 233 -17.56 -1.70 -14.79
N ASP A 234 -16.88 -1.90 -13.66
CA ASP A 234 -16.22 -0.81 -12.91
C ASP A 234 -15.01 -0.25 -13.65
N VAL A 235 -14.36 -1.07 -14.49
CA VAL A 235 -13.15 -0.70 -15.25
C VAL A 235 -13.43 -0.41 -16.72
N GLN A 236 -14.67 -0.60 -17.19
CA GLN A 236 -15.01 -0.46 -18.60
C GLN A 236 -14.73 0.96 -19.12
N SER A 237 -15.14 2.00 -18.38
CA SER A 237 -14.85 3.40 -18.73
C SER A 237 -13.35 3.70 -18.74
N ASN A 238 -12.57 3.06 -17.85
CA ASN A 238 -11.11 3.21 -17.84
C ASN A 238 -10.48 2.65 -19.12
N VAL A 239 -10.95 1.51 -19.62
CA VAL A 239 -10.45 0.90 -20.87
C VAL A 239 -10.72 1.82 -22.07
N GLU A 240 -11.89 2.45 -22.10
CA GLU A 240 -12.29 3.39 -23.16
C GLU A 240 -11.41 4.65 -23.20
N VAL A 241 -11.00 5.16 -22.03
CA VAL A 241 -10.10 6.33 -21.93
C VAL A 241 -8.63 5.94 -22.14
N PHE A 242 -8.22 4.77 -21.65
CA PHE A 242 -6.83 4.31 -21.72
C PHE A 242 -6.40 3.90 -23.13
N SER A 243 -7.30 3.25 -23.89
CA SER A 243 -6.98 2.71 -25.21
C SER A 243 -6.53 3.78 -26.22
N PRO A 244 -7.22 4.94 -26.36
CA PRO A 244 -6.75 6.04 -27.21
C PRO A 244 -5.47 6.69 -26.66
N SER A 245 -5.36 6.91 -25.35
CA SER A 245 -4.20 7.59 -24.74
C SER A 245 -2.87 6.86 -24.96
N VAL A 246 -2.88 5.52 -24.94
CA VAL A 246 -1.67 4.71 -25.25
C VAL A 246 -1.29 4.84 -26.73
N VAL A 247 -2.28 4.90 -27.62
CA VAL A 247 -2.05 5.08 -29.06
C VAL A 247 -1.44 6.47 -29.31
N ASP A 248 -2.03 7.52 -28.73
CA ASP A 248 -1.55 8.89 -28.90
C ASP A 248 -0.12 9.08 -28.34
N LYS A 249 0.17 8.54 -27.14
CA LYS A 249 1.53 8.57 -26.58
C LYS A 249 2.54 7.83 -27.47
N LYS A 250 2.17 6.69 -28.06
CA LYS A 250 3.05 5.98 -29.01
C LYS A 250 3.25 6.75 -30.32
N LEU A 251 2.22 7.43 -30.82
CA LEU A 251 2.32 8.25 -32.03
C LEU A 251 3.20 9.49 -31.80
N ILE A 252 3.12 10.12 -30.63
CA ILE A 252 3.98 11.26 -30.27
C ILE A 252 5.45 10.81 -30.16
N VAL A 253 5.72 9.68 -29.50
CA VAL A 253 7.09 9.12 -29.41
C VAL A 253 7.65 8.75 -30.80
N GLN A 254 6.81 8.28 -31.72
CA GLN A 254 7.22 8.02 -33.10
C GLN A 254 7.43 9.32 -33.93
N ALA A 255 6.68 10.38 -33.63
CA ALA A 255 6.82 11.67 -34.29
C ALA A 255 8.10 12.42 -33.85
N ASP A 256 8.45 12.35 -32.56
CA ASP A 256 9.65 13.00 -32.01
C ASP A 256 10.96 12.25 -32.30
N GLY A 257 10.89 10.95 -32.63
CA GLY A 257 12.03 10.16 -33.15
C GLY A 257 12.31 10.35 -34.64
N GLY A 258 11.48 11.13 -35.34
CA GLY A 258 11.45 11.23 -36.79
C GLY A 258 12.22 12.41 -37.38
N SER A 259 13.46 12.71 -36.95
CA SER A 259 14.31 13.62 -37.73
C SER A 259 15.82 13.32 -37.72
N ARG A 260 16.24 12.75 -38.86
CA ARG A 260 17.56 12.79 -39.52
C ARG A 260 18.74 11.97 -38.95
N GLY A 261 19.02 10.89 -39.68
CA GLY A 261 20.36 10.36 -39.90
C GLY A 261 20.43 9.64 -41.25
N TYR A 262 20.72 10.39 -42.32
CA TYR A 262 21.12 9.82 -43.61
C TYR A 262 22.38 8.98 -43.41
N CYS A 263 22.39 7.72 -43.86
CA CYS A 263 23.63 6.99 -44.14
C CYS A 263 23.46 6.20 -45.45
N PRO A 264 24.15 6.57 -46.53
CA PRO A 264 24.03 5.91 -47.82
C PRO A 264 25.09 4.82 -47.94
N PHE A 265 24.72 3.55 -47.98
CA PHE A 265 25.55 2.55 -48.64
C PHE A 265 24.67 1.44 -49.23
N ALA A 266 24.39 1.59 -50.52
CA ALA A 266 24.05 0.50 -51.41
C ALA A 266 25.32 -0.25 -51.82
N GLY A 267 25.18 -1.57 -52.00
CA GLY A 267 26.18 -2.46 -52.59
C GLY A 267 26.38 -3.69 -51.71
N ARG A 268 26.24 -4.93 -52.16
CA ARG A 268 25.87 -5.51 -53.45
C ARG A 268 25.64 -7.01 -53.17
N ALA A 269 24.78 -7.68 -53.92
CA ALA A 269 24.73 -9.15 -53.96
C ALA A 269 26.11 -9.72 -54.37
N VAL A 270 26.57 -10.79 -53.70
CA VAL A 270 26.54 -12.22 -54.11
C VAL A 270 26.71 -13.05 -52.84
#